data_AF-A0AAD1Z9I6-F1
#
_entry.id   AF-A0AAD1Z9I6-F1
#
_cell.length_a   1.000
_cell.length_b   1.000
_cell.length_c   1.000
_cell.angle_alpha   90.00
_cell.angle_beta   90.00
_cell.angle_gamma   90.00
#
_symmetry.space_group_name_H-M   'P 1'
#
loop_
_entity.id
_entity.type
_entity.pdbx_description
1 polymer ?
#
loop_
_entity_poly.entity_id
_entity_poly.type
_entity_poly.pdbx_seq_one_letter_code
_entity_poly.pdbx_strand_id
1 'polypeptide(L)'
;MKLAAVCRLISSHHNLRRITRPLQYRSFQPDFVPRDPNAKLKKYKFPAFYDPYGLRPPPSEKIIQLAEQIASLTPEERSRIGPAIRDRVMLPKLQPISVQGMDLVFSPAHPHSEEREIRDELNFSQDNY
;
A
#
# COMPACT_ATOMS: atom_id res chain seq x y z
N MET A 1 -52.41 0.65 -0.45
CA MET A 1 -51.95 0.44 0.95
C MET A 1 -51.26 -0.92 1.07
N LYS A 2 -49.92 -0.98 0.98
CA LYS A 2 -49.03 -2.06 1.49
C LYS A 2 -47.57 -1.56 1.38
N LEU A 3 -47.24 -0.52 2.15
CA LEU A 3 -45.89 0.08 2.21
C LEU A 3 -44.97 -0.60 3.25
N ALA A 4 -45.47 -1.60 3.99
CA ALA A 4 -44.76 -2.13 5.17
C ALA A 4 -43.78 -3.29 4.89
N ALA A 5 -43.69 -3.81 3.66
CA ALA A 5 -42.89 -5.00 3.36
C ALA A 5 -41.51 -4.71 2.72
N VAL A 6 -41.29 -3.50 2.19
CA VAL A 6 -40.01 -3.17 1.51
C VAL A 6 -38.96 -2.62 2.49
N CYS A 7 -39.36 -2.10 3.64
CA CYS A 7 -38.45 -1.43 4.58
C CYS A 7 -37.54 -2.36 5.41
N ARG A 8 -37.62 -3.69 5.26
CA ARG A 8 -36.81 -4.64 6.04
C ARG A 8 -35.48 -5.07 5.40
N LEU A 9 -35.18 -4.66 4.17
CA LEU A 9 -33.89 -5.00 3.55
C LEU A 9 -32.78 -3.96 3.79
N ILE A 10 -33.14 -2.74 4.18
CA ILE A 10 -32.16 -1.64 4.32
C ILE A 10 -31.58 -1.57 5.74
N SER A 11 -32.24 -2.16 6.73
CA SER A 11 -31.83 -2.06 8.15
C SER A 11 -30.89 -3.16 8.65
N SER A 12 -30.52 -4.14 7.82
CA SER A 12 -29.63 -5.26 8.22
C SER A 12 -28.13 -4.98 8.02
N HIS A 13 -27.75 -3.82 7.47
CA HIS A 13 -26.35 -3.47 7.22
C HIS A 13 -25.73 -2.48 8.23
N HIS A 14 -26.27 -2.38 9.44
CA HIS A 14 -25.61 -1.61 10.51
C HIS A 14 -24.64 -2.41 11.39
N ASN A 15 -24.52 -3.74 11.23
CA ASN A 15 -23.68 -4.55 12.11
C ASN A 15 -22.31 -4.97 11.53
N LEU A 16 -21.92 -4.52 10.34
CA LEU A 16 -20.59 -4.78 9.77
C LEU A 16 -19.60 -3.61 9.94
N ARG A 17 -19.81 -2.75 10.94
CA ARG A 17 -18.97 -1.56 11.16
C ARG A 17 -18.03 -1.66 12.36
N ARG A 18 -17.64 -2.88 12.77
CA ARG A 18 -16.85 -3.08 14.00
C ARG A 18 -15.49 -3.77 13.83
N ILE A 19 -15.07 -4.10 12.60
CA ILE A 19 -13.73 -4.65 12.31
C ILE A 19 -13.06 -3.90 11.16
N THR A 20 -13.27 -2.58 11.09
CA THR A 20 -12.42 -1.74 10.25
C THR A 20 -11.50 -1.04 11.21
N ARG A 21 -10.21 -1.45 11.23
CA ARG A 21 -9.10 -0.61 11.72
C ARG A 21 -9.36 0.85 11.30
N PRO A 22 -8.96 1.87 12.08
CA PRO A 22 -9.19 3.27 11.71
C PRO A 22 -8.84 3.38 10.23
N LEU A 23 -9.87 3.57 9.40
CA LEU A 23 -9.72 3.64 7.96
C LEU A 23 -8.64 4.68 7.79
N GLN A 24 -7.45 4.27 7.36
CA GLN A 24 -6.36 5.19 7.16
C GLN A 24 -6.85 6.10 6.04
N TYR A 25 -7.45 7.20 6.44
CA TYR A 25 -7.93 8.23 5.55
C TYR A 25 -6.68 8.96 5.09
N ARG A 26 -6.03 8.37 4.10
CA ARG A 26 -5.02 9.06 3.31
C ARG A 26 -5.83 9.98 2.41
N SER A 27 -5.95 11.25 2.81
CA SER A 27 -6.24 12.29 1.83
C SER A 27 -5.14 12.18 0.78
N PHE A 28 -5.51 11.86 -0.46
CA PHE A 28 -4.60 11.94 -1.58
C PHE A 28 -4.09 13.39 -1.62
N GLN A 29 -2.89 13.62 -1.10
CA GLN A 29 -2.21 14.89 -1.28
C GLN A 29 -1.83 14.90 -2.76
N PRO A 30 -2.39 15.82 -3.57
CA PRO A 30 -1.93 15.92 -4.93
C PRO A 30 -0.47 16.38 -4.88
N ASP A 31 0.45 15.51 -5.30
CA ASP A 31 1.86 15.88 -5.49
C ASP A 31 2.03 17.01 -6.51
N PHE A 32 0.95 17.34 -7.23
CA PHE A 32 0.88 18.47 -8.14
C PHE A 32 0.63 19.77 -7.38
N VAL A 33 1.70 20.41 -6.89
CA VAL A 33 1.71 21.84 -6.59
C VAL A 33 1.97 22.58 -7.90
N PRO A 34 0.96 23.25 -8.50
CA PRO A 34 1.19 24.05 -9.70
C PRO A 34 2.20 25.16 -9.37
N ARG A 35 3.26 25.31 -10.17
CA ARG A 35 4.24 26.41 -10.01
C ARG A 35 3.61 27.80 -10.08
N ASP A 36 2.47 27.91 -10.75
CA ASP A 36 1.67 29.12 -10.86
C ASP A 36 0.34 28.91 -10.10
N PRO A 37 0.03 29.74 -9.09
CA PRO A 37 -1.21 29.63 -8.32
C PRO A 37 -2.47 29.80 -9.18
N ASN A 38 -2.36 30.37 -10.38
CA ASN A 38 -3.46 30.55 -11.32
C ASN A 38 -3.51 29.46 -12.40
N ALA A 39 -2.59 28.50 -12.39
CA ALA A 39 -2.58 27.44 -13.39
C ALA A 39 -3.78 26.51 -13.21
N LYS A 40 -4.59 26.41 -14.26
CA LYS A 40 -5.73 25.49 -14.29
C LYS A 40 -5.23 24.05 -14.19
N LEU A 41 -5.87 23.26 -13.32
CA LEU A 41 -5.63 21.83 -13.23
C LEU A 41 -5.82 21.17 -14.59
N LYS A 42 -4.80 20.44 -15.07
CA LYS A 42 -4.88 19.66 -16.30
C LYS A 42 -5.90 18.53 -16.10
N LYS A 43 -7.05 18.65 -16.76
CA LYS A 43 -8.06 17.59 -16.80
C LYS A 43 -7.69 16.62 -17.92
N TYR A 44 -7.10 15.48 -17.56
CA TYR A 44 -6.90 14.39 -18.52
C TYR A 44 -8.26 13.80 -18.88
N LYS A 45 -8.56 13.70 -20.18
CA LYS A 45 -9.77 13.02 -20.66
C LYS A 45 -9.49 11.53 -20.69
N PHE A 46 -10.38 10.74 -20.07
CA PHE A 46 -10.37 9.31 -20.31
C PHE A 46 -10.78 9.03 -21.76
N PRO A 47 -10.17 8.02 -22.42
CA PRO A 47 -10.61 7.61 -23.74
C PRO A 47 -12.07 7.13 -23.66
N ALA A 48 -12.81 7.29 -24.77
CA ALA A 48 -14.22 6.87 -24.85
C ALA A 48 -14.42 5.37 -24.58
N PHE A 49 -13.37 4.56 -24.82
CA PHE A 49 -13.31 3.16 -24.45
C PHE A 49 -11.94 2.88 -23.83
N TYR A 50 -11.93 2.62 -22.52
CA TYR A 50 -10.76 2.14 -21.79
C TYR A 50 -11.01 0.69 -21.39
N ASP A 51 -10.37 -0.24 -22.09
CA ASP A 51 -10.31 -1.63 -21.67
C ASP A 51 -8.89 -1.94 -21.17
N PRO A 52 -8.62 -1.71 -19.87
CA PRO A 52 -7.30 -1.95 -19.30
C PRO A 52 -6.86 -3.42 -19.36
N TYR A 53 -7.81 -4.34 -19.58
CA TYR A 53 -7.55 -5.77 -19.51
C TYR A 53 -7.70 -6.49 -20.85
N GLY A 54 -8.22 -5.79 -21.88
CA GLY A 54 -8.28 -6.23 -23.26
C GLY A 54 -8.78 -7.67 -23.44
N LEU A 55 -8.46 -8.23 -24.59
CA LEU A 55 -8.51 -9.68 -24.73
C LEU A 55 -7.35 -10.29 -23.94
N ARG A 56 -7.67 -11.17 -23.00
CA ARG A 56 -6.64 -11.92 -22.27
C ARG A 56 -5.82 -12.75 -23.26
N PRO A 57 -4.49 -12.83 -23.08
CA PRO A 57 -3.69 -13.73 -23.88
C PRO A 57 -4.14 -15.18 -23.67
N PRO A 58 -3.95 -16.06 -24.67
CA PRO A 58 -4.23 -17.48 -24.49
C PRO A 58 -3.36 -18.06 -23.37
N PRO A 59 -3.85 -19.08 -22.65
CA PRO A 59 -3.05 -19.76 -21.64
C PRO A 59 -1.83 -20.43 -22.30
N SER A 60 -0.75 -20.54 -21.53
CA SER A 60 0.45 -21.24 -22.01
C SER A 60 0.25 -22.75 -22.02
N GLU A 61 0.97 -23.45 -22.89
CA GLU A 61 0.92 -24.91 -23.05
C GLU A 61 1.10 -25.65 -21.71
N LYS A 62 1.98 -25.16 -20.83
CA LYS A 62 2.21 -25.73 -19.50
C LYS A 62 0.96 -25.71 -18.62
N ILE A 63 0.15 -24.66 -18.74
CA ILE A 63 -1.10 -24.52 -17.98
C ILE A 63 -2.14 -25.51 -18.50
N ILE A 64 -2.19 -25.70 -19.82
CA ILE A 64 -3.12 -26.64 -20.47
C ILE A 64 -2.80 -28.07 -20.03
N GLN A 65 -1.55 -28.49 -20.16
CA GLN A 65 -1.10 -29.83 -19.75
C GLN A 65 -1.33 -30.09 -18.25
N LEU A 66 -1.10 -29.09 -17.40
CA LEU A 66 -1.35 -29.22 -15.96
C LEU A 66 -2.84 -29.36 -15.65
N ALA A 67 -3.70 -28.61 -16.34
CA ALA A 67 -5.15 -28.73 -16.18
C ALA A 67 -5.65 -30.13 -16.60
N GLU A 68 -5.13 -30.67 -17.69
CA GLU A 68 -5.44 -32.02 -18.16
C GLU A 68 -4.99 -33.09 -17.16
N GLN A 69 -3.78 -32.96 -16.62
CA GLN A 69 -3.28 -33.84 -15.57
C GLN A 69 -4.19 -33.81 -14.35
N ILE A 70 -4.57 -32.63 -13.85
CA ILE A 70 -5.50 -32.51 -12.71
C ILE A 70 -6.86 -33.14 -13.05
N ALA A 71 -7.35 -32.94 -14.27
CA ALA A 71 -8.61 -33.52 -14.75
C ALA A 71 -8.57 -35.05 -14.92
N SER A 72 -7.39 -35.66 -15.04
CA SER A 72 -7.24 -37.12 -15.06
C SER A 72 -7.23 -37.77 -13.67
N LEU A 73 -6.94 -37.00 -12.61
CA LEU A 73 -6.89 -37.51 -11.24
C LEU A 73 -8.28 -37.86 -10.68
N THR A 74 -8.31 -38.81 -9.75
CA THR A 74 -9.53 -39.18 -9.01
C THR A 74 -9.97 -38.06 -8.05
N PRO A 75 -11.25 -38.00 -7.63
CA PRO A 75 -11.72 -36.97 -6.70
C PRO A 75 -10.99 -37.00 -5.35
N GLU A 76 -10.61 -38.19 -4.89
CA GLU A 76 -9.84 -38.39 -3.66
C GLU A 76 -8.45 -37.77 -3.76
N GLU A 77 -7.74 -37.98 -4.87
CA GLU A 77 -6.43 -37.39 -5.12
C GLU A 77 -6.52 -35.86 -5.22
N ARG A 78 -7.51 -35.34 -5.96
CA ARG A 78 -7.72 -33.89 -6.06
C ARG A 78 -7.98 -33.24 -4.71
N SER A 79 -8.71 -33.92 -3.82
CA SER A 79 -9.01 -33.41 -2.48
C SER A 79 -7.75 -33.20 -1.62
N ARG A 80 -6.68 -33.98 -1.87
CA ARG A 80 -5.41 -33.89 -1.15
C ARG A 80 -4.50 -32.76 -1.65
N ILE A 81 -4.67 -32.34 -2.91
CA ILE A 81 -3.82 -31.30 -3.54
C ILE A 81 -3.97 -29.95 -2.82
N GLY A 82 -5.21 -29.53 -2.53
CA GLY A 82 -5.48 -28.23 -1.90
C GLY A 82 -4.76 -28.04 -0.56
N PRO A 83 -4.94 -28.95 0.41
CA PRO A 83 -4.20 -28.92 1.68
C PRO A 83 -2.67 -28.96 1.50
N ALA A 84 -2.17 -29.85 0.63
CA ALA A 84 -0.72 -29.99 0.40
C ALA A 84 -0.08 -28.72 -0.19
N ILE A 85 -0.75 -28.05 -1.12
CA ILE A 85 -0.29 -26.76 -1.66
C ILE A 85 -0.33 -25.70 -0.57
N ARG A 86 -1.41 -25.64 0.21
CA ARG A 86 -1.55 -24.67 1.29
C ARG A 86 -0.39 -24.75 2.27
N ASP A 87 -0.03 -25.96 2.71
CA ASP A 87 1.03 -26.14 3.69
C ASP A 87 2.42 -25.76 3.14
N ARG A 88 2.64 -25.93 1.83
CA ARG A 88 3.91 -25.57 1.17
C ARG A 88 4.04 -24.09 0.83
N VAL A 89 2.93 -23.42 0.51
CA VAL A 89 2.92 -22.02 0.04
C VAL A 89 2.66 -21.05 1.18
N MET A 90 2.10 -21.50 2.30
CA MET A 90 1.93 -20.65 3.48
C MET A 90 3.29 -20.22 4.02
N LEU A 91 3.42 -18.92 4.26
CA LEU A 91 4.60 -18.39 4.93
C LEU A 91 4.75 -19.02 6.33
N PRO A 92 5.99 -19.26 6.78
CA PRO A 92 6.26 -19.63 8.16
C PRO A 92 5.55 -18.64 9.09
N LYS A 93 4.93 -19.15 10.16
CA LYS A 93 4.31 -18.30 11.19
C LYS A 93 5.33 -17.27 11.65
N LEU A 94 5.03 -15.99 11.46
CA LEU A 94 5.87 -14.89 11.93
C LEU A 94 6.04 -15.05 13.44
N GLN A 95 7.26 -15.35 13.87
CA GLN A 95 7.62 -15.35 15.28
C GLN A 95 7.78 -13.89 15.71
N PRO A 96 7.24 -13.47 16.87
CA PRO A 96 7.49 -12.15 17.39
C PRO A 96 9.01 -12.01 17.62
N ILE A 97 9.61 -11.03 16.96
CA ILE A 97 11.01 -10.69 17.16
C ILE A 97 11.11 -10.02 18.53
N SER A 98 12.01 -10.50 19.39
CA SER A 98 12.29 -9.85 20.67
C SER A 98 12.84 -8.45 20.41
N VAL A 99 12.16 -7.44 20.93
CA VAL A 99 12.55 -6.02 20.82
C VAL A 99 13.61 -5.66 21.86
N GLN A 100 14.05 -6.61 22.69
CA GLN A 100 15.02 -6.39 23.75
C GLN A 100 16.39 -6.05 23.15
N GLY A 101 16.70 -4.76 23.06
CA GLY A 101 17.93 -4.22 22.48
C GLY A 101 17.75 -3.19 21.35
N MET A 102 16.52 -2.88 20.91
CA MET A 102 16.26 -1.83 19.91
C MET A 102 16.09 -0.42 20.49
N ASP A 103 16.57 -0.18 21.71
CA ASP A 103 16.48 1.12 22.39
C ASP A 103 17.60 2.10 21.99
N LEU A 104 18.41 1.76 20.99
CA LEU A 104 19.52 2.59 20.53
C LEU A 104 19.08 3.39 19.29
N VAL A 105 19.27 4.70 19.40
CA VAL A 105 19.06 5.76 18.39
C VAL A 105 17.69 6.45 18.41
N PHE A 106 17.32 7.03 19.56
CA PHE A 106 16.72 8.38 19.59
C PHE A 106 17.18 9.11 20.86
N SER A 107 18.41 9.62 20.84
CA SER A 107 18.85 10.64 21.81
C SER A 107 18.91 12.00 21.11
N PRO A 108 17.97 12.93 21.37
CA PRO A 108 18.05 14.29 20.85
C PRO A 108 18.84 15.15 21.84
N ALA A 109 20.17 15.15 21.75
CA ALA A 109 21.00 16.15 22.43
C ALA A 109 22.46 16.14 21.95
N HIS A 110 22.79 16.96 20.94
CA HIS A 110 23.78 18.04 21.10
C HIS A 110 23.92 18.83 19.78
N PRO A 111 23.69 20.17 19.78
CA PRO A 111 24.20 21.04 18.73
C PRO A 111 25.69 21.32 19.03
N HIS A 112 26.58 20.83 18.18
CA HIS A 112 27.96 21.31 18.18
C HIS A 112 28.01 22.63 17.40
N SER A 113 28.40 23.66 18.15
CA SER A 113 28.67 25.02 17.72
C SER A 113 29.87 25.08 16.77
N GLU A 114 29.61 25.35 15.49
CA GLU A 114 30.65 25.70 14.49
C GLU A 114 30.23 27.01 13.79
N GLU A 115 30.23 28.14 14.51
CA GLU A 115 30.02 29.48 13.90
C GLU A 115 30.89 30.59 14.53
N ARG A 116 31.99 30.26 15.22
CA ARG A 116 32.85 31.28 15.86
C ARG A 116 34.26 31.43 15.31
N GLU A 117 34.61 30.75 14.23
CA GLU A 117 35.95 30.90 13.63
C GLU A 117 35.98 31.86 12.43
N ILE A 118 34.82 32.27 11.88
CA ILE A 118 34.77 33.12 10.68
C ILE A 118 34.72 34.63 11.02
N ARG A 119 34.42 35.01 12.27
CA ARG A 119 34.30 36.43 12.66
C ARG A 119 35.62 37.08 13.09
N ASP A 120 36.65 36.30 13.40
CA ASP A 120 37.92 36.85 13.88
C ASP A 120 38.90 37.15 12.72
N GLU A 121 38.78 36.49 11.56
CA GLU A 121 39.60 36.80 10.37
C GLU A 121 39.11 38.04 9.59
N LEU A 122 37.84 38.44 9.72
CA LEU A 122 37.30 39.62 9.04
C LEU A 122 37.54 40.95 9.78
N ASN A 123 37.94 40.90 11.06
CA ASN A 123 38.25 42.10 11.85
C ASN A 123 39.74 42.47 11.85
N PHE A 124 40.63 41.68 11.23
CA PHE A 124 42.06 42.01 11.11
C PHE A 124 42.41 42.78 9.82
N SER A 125 41.47 42.91 8.88
CA SER A 125 41.71 43.60 7.59
C SER A 125 41.16 45.04 7.50
N GLN A 126 40.63 45.62 8.58
CA GLN A 126 40.05 46.98 8.54
C GLN A 126 40.85 48.08 9.26
N ASP A 127 42.00 47.76 9.88
CA ASP A 127 42.80 48.75 10.64
C ASP A 127 44.15 49.12 9.99
N ASN A 128 44.37 48.84 8.71
CA ASN A 128 45.53 49.37 7.97
C ASN A 128 45.10 49.93 6.61
N TYR A 129 44.92 51.26 6.57
CA TYR A 129 45.15 52.27 5.52
C TYR A 129 44.08 53.36 5.51
#